data_AF-A0A2S9YJ52-F1
#
_entry.id   AF-A0A2S9YJ52-F1
#
_cell.length_a   1.000
_cell.length_b   1.000
_cell.length_c   1.000
_cell.angle_alpha   90.00
_cell.angle_beta   90.00
_cell.angle_gamma   90.00
#
_symmetry.space_group_name_H-M   'P 1'
#
loop_
_entity.id
_entity.type
_entity.pdbx_description
1 polymer ?
#
loop_
_entity_poly.entity_id
_entity_poly.type
_entity_poly.pdbx_seq_one_letter_code
_entity_poly.pdbx_strand_id
1 'polypeptide(L)'
;MEPAQIVIATCLAVLAGAHSALGEAQILRPLFDAAWTKPGPRWAMERLLRFAWHITSVAWLAMAAAVLGLSLPIAIAGMALVSAAMIFVMLRGHLAWPLFALAGFAGLHLEGLLARPLLGGAVLVAAITCIAVAGLHFYWALGGRWGSSVAIPTMAENAPAFRPPAWLTAAVGVALLVLAGLTSSVFLGGAPYFARWLLTAALALLVLRAVGDGRQVGFSKRDHASAFARWDDRLFTPLVVLLAFGAGAALVAG
;
A
#
# COMPACT_ATOMS: atom_id res chain seq x y z
N MET A 1 -30.23 22.02 8.77
CA MET A 1 -28.94 22.34 8.12
C MET A 1 -28.94 23.83 7.87
N GLU A 2 -27.95 24.53 8.40
CA GLU A 2 -27.89 25.99 8.34
C GLU A 2 -27.62 26.47 6.91
N PRO A 3 -28.23 27.59 6.44
CA PRO A 3 -27.96 28.13 5.11
C PRO A 3 -26.46 28.33 4.82
N ALA A 4 -25.69 28.72 5.84
CA ALA A 4 -24.24 28.89 5.72
C ALA A 4 -23.50 27.57 5.42
N GLN A 5 -23.94 26.43 5.98
CA GLN A 5 -23.35 25.12 5.70
C GLN A 5 -23.56 24.73 4.22
N ILE A 6 -24.76 24.99 3.70
CA ILE A 6 -25.09 24.74 2.28
C ILE A 6 -24.18 25.56 1.38
N VAL A 7 -24.01 26.85 1.68
CA VAL A 7 -23.14 27.74 0.90
C VAL A 7 -21.70 27.22 0.90
N ILE A 8 -21.13 26.90 2.07
CA ILE A 8 -19.75 26.41 2.18
C ILE A 8 -19.57 25.10 1.40
N ALA A 9 -20.46 24.12 1.62
CA ALA A 9 -20.37 22.83 0.94
C ALA A 9 -20.53 22.95 -0.57
N THR A 10 -21.43 23.81 -1.04
CA THR A 10 -21.63 24.08 -2.47
C THR A 10 -20.39 24.73 -3.08
N CYS A 11 -19.81 25.74 -2.42
CA CYS A 11 -18.57 26.37 -2.89
C CYS A 11 -17.42 25.35 -2.97
N LEU A 12 -17.24 24.52 -1.96
CA LEU A 12 -16.20 23.47 -1.96
C LEU A 12 -16.42 22.44 -3.06
N ALA A 13 -17.66 22.01 -3.30
CA ALA A 13 -17.99 21.07 -4.37
C ALA A 13 -17.76 21.67 -5.77
N VAL A 14 -18.16 22.94 -5.98
CA VAL A 14 -17.89 23.67 -7.22
C VAL A 14 -16.39 23.84 -7.44
N LEU A 15 -15.64 24.25 -6.41
CA LEU A 15 -14.18 24.34 -6.48
C LEU A 15 -13.54 22.99 -6.81
N ALA A 16 -13.98 21.89 -6.18
CA ALA A 16 -13.48 20.55 -6.46
C ALA A 16 -13.67 20.15 -7.92
N GLY A 17 -14.88 20.35 -8.46
CA GLY A 17 -15.20 20.07 -9.84
C GLY A 17 -14.39 20.95 -10.81
N ALA A 18 -14.41 22.27 -10.60
CA ALA A 18 -13.70 23.22 -11.44
C ALA A 18 -12.18 22.99 -11.43
N HIS A 19 -11.58 22.80 -10.25
CA HIS A 19 -10.15 22.54 -10.14
C HIS A 19 -9.75 21.25 -10.85
N SER A 20 -10.50 20.17 -10.66
CA SER A 20 -10.22 18.89 -11.33
C SER A 20 -10.37 18.99 -12.85
N ALA A 21 -11.48 19.58 -13.34
CA ALA A 21 -11.79 19.62 -14.76
C ALA A 21 -10.94 20.65 -15.53
N LEU A 22 -10.88 21.90 -15.03
CA LEU A 22 -10.13 22.96 -15.69
C LEU A 22 -8.62 22.73 -15.58
N GLY A 23 -8.14 22.27 -14.43
CA GLY A 23 -6.73 21.95 -14.27
C GLY A 23 -6.28 20.80 -15.18
N GLU A 24 -7.10 19.76 -15.32
CA GLU A 24 -6.86 18.69 -16.29
C GLU A 24 -6.79 19.21 -17.72
N ALA A 25 -7.80 19.99 -18.15
CA ALA A 25 -7.93 20.45 -19.52
C ALA A 25 -6.94 21.57 -19.91
N GLN A 26 -6.66 22.50 -19.01
CA GLN A 26 -5.93 23.74 -19.31
C GLN A 26 -4.48 23.73 -18.81
N ILE A 27 -4.14 22.89 -17.82
CA ILE A 27 -2.79 22.88 -17.22
C ILE A 27 -2.13 21.54 -17.48
N LEU A 28 -2.70 20.45 -16.97
CA LEU A 28 -2.05 19.15 -16.99
C LEU A 28 -1.89 18.60 -18.40
N ARG A 29 -2.97 18.55 -19.20
CA ARG A 29 -2.87 18.06 -20.59
C ARG A 29 -1.88 18.88 -21.43
N PRO A 30 -1.98 20.23 -21.52
CA PRO A 30 -1.00 21.01 -22.26
C PRO A 30 0.44 20.85 -21.74
N LEU A 31 0.61 20.77 -20.41
CA LEU A 31 1.93 20.51 -19.80
C LEU A 31 2.50 19.16 -20.23
N PHE A 32 1.66 18.13 -20.31
CA PHE A 32 2.06 16.79 -20.72
C PHE A 32 2.09 16.62 -22.23
N ASP A 33 1.56 17.53 -23.04
CA ASP A 33 1.75 17.51 -24.50
C ASP A 33 3.06 18.22 -24.90
N ALA A 34 3.57 19.10 -24.04
CA ALA A 34 4.84 19.77 -24.24
C ALA A 34 6.06 18.83 -24.24
N ALA A 35 7.17 19.32 -24.79
CA ALA A 35 8.44 18.58 -24.80
C ALA A 35 8.96 18.32 -23.38
N TRP A 36 9.33 17.08 -23.09
CA TRP A 36 9.79 16.67 -21.77
C TRP A 36 11.30 16.86 -21.61
N THR A 37 11.70 17.85 -20.82
CA THR A 37 13.12 18.19 -20.56
C THR A 37 13.55 17.95 -19.11
N LYS A 38 12.65 17.43 -18.27
CA LYS A 38 12.90 17.24 -16.83
C LYS A 38 13.56 15.90 -16.53
N PRO A 39 14.44 15.83 -15.51
CA PRO A 39 15.04 14.58 -15.08
C PRO A 39 13.99 13.63 -14.52
N GLY A 40 14.18 12.33 -14.76
CA GLY A 40 13.31 11.26 -14.27
C GLY A 40 12.28 10.76 -15.30
N PRO A 41 11.61 9.64 -14.99
CA PRO A 41 10.68 9.02 -15.92
C PRO A 41 9.40 9.85 -16.08
N ARG A 42 9.18 10.37 -17.30
CA ARG A 42 7.98 11.14 -17.68
C ARG A 42 6.68 10.48 -17.22
N TRP A 43 6.52 9.20 -17.52
CA TRP A 43 5.31 8.43 -17.17
C TRP A 43 4.98 8.46 -15.67
N ALA A 44 5.99 8.52 -14.79
CA ALA A 44 5.77 8.55 -13.35
C ALA A 44 5.41 9.96 -12.89
N MET A 45 6.12 10.96 -13.41
CA MET A 45 5.88 12.36 -13.08
C MET A 45 4.50 12.83 -13.52
N GLU A 46 4.05 12.48 -14.73
CA GLU A 46 2.70 12.81 -15.21
C GLU A 46 1.62 12.25 -14.27
N ARG A 47 1.77 10.99 -13.85
CA ARG A 47 0.84 10.35 -12.92
C ARG A 47 0.87 10.97 -11.53
N LEU A 48 2.05 11.33 -11.04
CA LEU A 48 2.21 11.97 -9.73
C LEU A 48 1.59 13.37 -9.73
N LEU A 49 1.83 14.15 -10.78
CA LEU A 49 1.24 15.49 -10.93
C LEU A 49 -0.28 15.42 -11.07
N ARG A 50 -0.81 14.48 -11.85
CA ARG A 50 -2.27 14.22 -11.91
C ARG A 50 -2.81 13.85 -10.55
N PHE A 51 -2.15 12.94 -9.82
CA PHE A 51 -2.57 12.56 -8.48
C PHE A 51 -2.58 13.76 -7.52
N ALA A 52 -1.49 14.52 -7.46
CA ALA A 52 -1.36 15.70 -6.60
C ALA A 52 -2.40 16.78 -6.94
N TRP A 53 -2.81 16.86 -8.20
CA TRP A 53 -3.89 17.74 -8.61
C TRP A 53 -5.25 17.24 -8.11
N HIS A 54 -5.62 16.00 -8.43
CA HIS A 54 -6.95 15.47 -8.10
C HIS A 54 -7.16 15.21 -6.60
N ILE A 55 -6.12 14.94 -5.81
CA ILE A 55 -6.26 14.78 -4.36
C ILE A 55 -6.80 16.05 -3.69
N THR A 56 -6.47 17.23 -4.21
CA THR A 56 -7.01 18.51 -3.70
C THR A 56 -8.53 18.57 -3.85
N SER A 57 -9.05 18.13 -5.00
CA SER A 57 -10.50 18.02 -5.22
C SER A 57 -11.15 16.99 -4.28
N VAL A 58 -10.51 15.83 -4.07
CA VAL A 58 -10.99 14.82 -3.11
C VAL A 58 -11.02 15.40 -1.68
N ALA A 59 -10.02 16.17 -1.28
CA ALA A 59 -9.95 16.82 0.02
C ALA A 59 -11.08 17.85 0.21
N TRP A 60 -11.36 18.69 -0.79
CA TRP A 60 -12.48 19.64 -0.71
C TRP A 60 -13.84 18.95 -0.66
N LEU A 61 -14.03 17.84 -1.36
CA LEU A 61 -15.27 17.05 -1.24
C LEU A 61 -15.43 16.46 0.16
N ALA A 62 -14.35 15.97 0.77
CA ALA A 62 -14.38 15.48 2.16
C ALA A 62 -14.69 16.61 3.15
N MET A 63 -14.11 17.80 2.97
CA MET A 63 -14.44 18.98 3.78
C MET A 63 -15.91 19.40 3.60
N ALA A 64 -16.43 19.36 2.38
CA ALA A 64 -17.84 19.65 2.11
C ALA A 64 -18.75 18.65 2.83
N ALA A 65 -18.44 17.36 2.76
CA ALA A 65 -19.19 16.32 3.48
C ALA A 65 -19.15 16.53 5.00
N ALA A 66 -18.00 16.92 5.56
CA ALA A 66 -17.86 17.22 6.98
C ALA A 66 -18.74 18.41 7.41
N VAL A 67 -18.76 19.49 6.61
CA VAL A 67 -19.61 20.66 6.87
C VAL A 67 -21.10 20.32 6.81
N LEU A 68 -21.49 19.35 5.96
CA LEU A 68 -22.86 18.83 5.85
C LEU A 68 -23.22 17.82 6.95
N GLY A 69 -22.34 17.59 7.93
CA GLY A 69 -22.62 16.79 9.12
C GLY A 69 -22.03 15.39 9.12
N LEU A 70 -21.21 15.03 8.12
CA LEU A 70 -20.39 13.81 8.21
C LEU A 70 -19.34 14.01 9.31
N SER A 71 -19.10 12.98 10.14
CA SER A 71 -18.09 13.13 11.18
C SER A 71 -16.71 13.37 10.56
N LEU A 72 -15.90 14.19 11.22
CA LEU A 72 -14.57 14.54 10.71
C LEU A 72 -13.68 13.29 10.49
N PRO A 73 -13.64 12.29 11.40
CA PRO A 73 -12.89 11.06 11.16
C PRO A 73 -13.39 10.27 9.94
N ILE A 74 -14.70 10.19 9.69
CA ILE A 74 -15.25 9.51 8.49
C ILE A 74 -14.91 10.28 7.22
N ALA A 75 -15.02 11.61 7.24
CA ALA A 75 -14.65 12.45 6.10
C ALA A 75 -13.16 12.28 5.74
N ILE A 76 -12.27 12.32 6.74
CA ILE A 76 -10.83 12.05 6.56
C ILE A 76 -10.62 10.62 6.06
N ALA A 77 -11.33 9.65 6.62
CA ALA A 77 -11.21 8.25 6.21
C ALA A 77 -11.57 8.06 4.74
N GLY A 78 -12.69 8.63 4.29
CA GLY A 78 -13.13 8.59 2.90
C GLY A 78 -12.12 9.25 1.96
N MET A 79 -11.64 10.45 2.30
CA MET A 79 -10.60 11.14 1.54
C MET A 79 -9.34 10.29 1.38
N ALA A 80 -8.86 9.73 2.49
CA ALA A 80 -7.62 8.99 2.54
C ALA A 80 -7.75 7.66 1.78
N LEU A 81 -8.83 6.91 1.95
CA LEU A 81 -9.03 5.64 1.23
C LEU A 81 -9.19 5.85 -0.28
N VAL A 82 -9.90 6.89 -0.72
CA VAL A 82 -9.99 7.25 -2.14
C VAL A 82 -8.61 7.61 -2.70
N SER A 83 -7.85 8.43 -1.96
CA SER A 83 -6.50 8.84 -2.35
C SER A 83 -5.53 7.65 -2.41
N ALA A 84 -5.63 6.72 -1.46
CA ALA A 84 -4.85 5.48 -1.43
C ALA A 84 -5.14 4.63 -2.67
N ALA A 85 -6.42 4.43 -3.02
CA ALA A 85 -6.82 3.66 -4.19
C ALA A 85 -6.32 4.32 -5.49
N MET A 86 -6.45 5.64 -5.61
CA MET A 86 -5.99 6.40 -6.78
C MET A 86 -4.48 6.24 -6.99
N ILE A 87 -3.65 6.54 -5.98
CA ILE A 87 -2.20 6.46 -6.14
C ILE A 87 -1.70 5.02 -6.22
N PHE A 88 -2.40 4.04 -5.63
CA PHE A 88 -2.11 2.63 -5.86
C PHE A 88 -2.30 2.24 -7.34
N VAL A 89 -3.39 2.66 -7.98
CA VAL A 89 -3.63 2.38 -9.40
C VAL A 89 -2.62 3.11 -10.29
N MET A 90 -2.32 4.36 -9.97
CA MET A 90 -1.42 5.21 -10.78
C MET A 90 0.06 4.82 -10.62
N LEU A 91 0.52 4.67 -9.38
CA LEU A 91 1.92 4.48 -9.00
C LEU A 91 2.05 3.54 -7.78
N ARG A 92 1.90 2.23 -8.01
CA ARG A 92 2.04 1.18 -6.97
C ARG A 92 3.33 1.24 -6.15
N GLY A 93 4.41 1.73 -6.75
CA GLY A 93 5.71 1.92 -6.11
C GLY A 93 5.83 3.17 -5.22
N HIS A 94 4.76 3.97 -5.05
CA HIS A 94 4.83 5.20 -4.27
C HIS A 94 4.40 5.00 -2.81
N LEU A 95 5.17 5.51 -1.85
CA LEU A 95 4.88 5.41 -0.40
C LEU A 95 3.56 6.10 0.04
N ALA A 96 2.90 6.84 -0.84
CA ALA A 96 1.71 7.60 -0.47
C ALA A 96 0.50 6.69 -0.23
N TRP A 97 0.31 5.65 -1.04
CA TRP A 97 -0.87 4.78 -0.92
C TRP A 97 -0.94 4.04 0.43
N PRO A 98 0.14 3.46 1.00
CA PRO A 98 0.02 2.80 2.30
C PRO A 98 -0.21 3.79 3.43
N LEU A 99 0.35 5.00 3.36
CA LEU A 99 0.13 6.03 4.38
C LEU A 99 -1.31 6.55 4.35
N PHE A 100 -1.86 6.79 3.15
CA PHE A 100 -3.27 7.13 3.01
C PHE A 100 -4.20 5.99 3.44
N ALA A 101 -3.86 4.74 3.11
CA ALA A 101 -4.64 3.59 3.58
C ALA A 101 -4.64 3.49 5.12
N LEU A 102 -3.48 3.66 5.75
CA LEU A 102 -3.34 3.66 7.21
C LEU A 102 -4.17 4.78 7.86
N ALA A 103 -4.09 6.00 7.35
CA ALA A 103 -4.91 7.12 7.83
C ALA A 103 -6.41 6.85 7.65
N GLY A 104 -6.77 6.24 6.51
CA GLY A 104 -8.12 5.80 6.20
C GLY A 104 -8.69 4.82 7.22
N PHE A 105 -7.97 3.73 7.46
CA PHE A 105 -8.37 2.72 8.43
C PHE A 105 -8.35 3.26 9.87
N ALA A 106 -7.40 4.12 10.24
CA ALA A 106 -7.39 4.77 11.55
C ALA A 106 -8.64 5.64 11.76
N GLY A 107 -9.06 6.42 10.76
CA GLY A 107 -10.30 7.21 10.81
C GLY A 107 -11.55 6.33 10.98
N LEU A 108 -11.63 5.20 10.27
CA LEU A 108 -12.71 4.22 10.45
C LEU A 108 -12.68 3.57 11.84
N HIS A 109 -11.49 3.35 12.41
CA HIS A 109 -11.34 2.77 13.75
C HIS A 109 -11.87 3.70 14.84
N LEU A 110 -11.58 5.01 14.75
CA LEU A 110 -12.06 6.02 15.71
C LEU A 110 -13.59 6.07 15.82
N GLU A 111 -14.28 5.68 14.76
CA GLU A 111 -15.75 5.69 14.65
C GLU A 111 -16.36 4.30 14.89
N GLY A 112 -15.53 3.32 15.29
CA GLY A 112 -15.98 1.95 15.52
C GLY A 112 -16.45 1.23 14.25
N LEU A 113 -16.17 1.77 13.06
CA LEU A 113 -16.62 1.21 11.77
C LEU A 113 -15.76 0.04 11.29
N LEU A 114 -14.54 -0.14 11.84
CA LEU A 114 -13.74 -1.35 11.62
C LEU A 114 -14.24 -2.51 12.48
N ALA A 115 -15.39 -3.04 12.12
CA ALA A 115 -15.97 -4.20 12.78
C ALA A 115 -15.03 -5.43 12.70
N ARG A 116 -15.07 -6.28 13.73
CA ARG A 116 -14.24 -7.49 13.81
C ARG A 116 -14.29 -8.38 12.55
N PRO A 117 -15.43 -8.57 11.84
CA PRO A 117 -15.46 -9.32 10.59
C PRO A 117 -14.62 -8.71 9.47
N LEU A 118 -14.54 -7.37 9.36
CA LEU A 118 -13.71 -6.70 8.36
C LEU A 118 -12.23 -6.91 8.64
N LEU A 119 -11.83 -6.79 9.91
CA LEU A 119 -10.47 -7.10 10.37
C LEU A 119 -10.14 -8.58 10.12
N GLY A 120 -11.09 -9.49 10.37
CA GLY A 120 -10.98 -10.91 10.06
C GLY A 120 -10.80 -11.20 8.57
N GLY A 121 -11.49 -10.45 7.70
CA GLY A 121 -11.29 -10.52 6.25
C GLY A 121 -9.86 -10.13 5.84
N ALA A 122 -9.31 -9.06 6.42
CA ALA A 122 -7.91 -8.66 6.17
C ALA A 122 -6.91 -9.73 6.65
N VAL A 123 -7.14 -10.29 7.84
CA VAL A 123 -6.35 -11.40 8.39
C VAL A 123 -6.40 -12.63 7.48
N LEU A 124 -7.59 -12.99 6.99
CA LEU A 124 -7.78 -14.13 6.10
C LEU A 124 -7.03 -13.94 4.77
N VAL A 125 -7.16 -12.77 4.15
CA VAL A 125 -6.46 -12.45 2.89
C VAL A 125 -4.94 -12.50 3.09
N ALA A 126 -4.42 -11.96 4.18
CA ALA A 126 -2.99 -12.04 4.51
C ALA A 126 -2.54 -13.49 4.74
N ALA A 127 -3.30 -14.30 5.49
CA ALA A 127 -2.97 -15.70 5.75
C ALA A 127 -2.95 -16.54 4.46
N ILE A 128 -3.96 -16.39 3.60
CA ILE A 128 -4.01 -17.07 2.29
C ILE A 128 -2.81 -16.66 1.42
N THR A 129 -2.48 -15.36 1.41
CA THR A 129 -1.33 -14.84 0.66
C THR A 129 -0.02 -15.44 1.16
N CYS A 130 0.19 -15.49 2.49
CA CYS A 130 1.35 -16.14 3.09
C CYS A 130 1.46 -17.60 2.67
N ILE A 131 0.36 -18.37 2.74
CA ILE A 131 0.35 -19.79 2.36
C ILE A 131 0.68 -19.98 0.88
N ALA A 132 0.09 -19.17 0.00
CA ALA A 132 0.37 -19.24 -1.43
C ALA A 132 1.84 -18.92 -1.75
N VAL A 133 2.38 -17.85 -1.15
CA VAL A 133 3.79 -17.46 -1.35
C VAL A 133 4.75 -18.46 -0.69
N ALA A 134 4.38 -19.08 0.44
CA ALA A 134 5.15 -20.17 1.03
C ALA A 134 5.25 -21.38 0.10
N GLY A 135 4.13 -21.77 -0.54
CA GLY A 135 4.11 -22.81 -1.56
C GLY A 135 5.05 -22.52 -2.73
N LEU A 136 5.09 -21.26 -3.20
CA LEU A 136 6.03 -20.83 -4.24
C LEU A 136 7.50 -20.96 -3.78
N HIS A 137 7.80 -20.63 -2.53
CA HIS A 137 9.15 -20.80 -1.98
C HIS A 137 9.56 -22.27 -1.86
N PHE A 138 8.66 -23.16 -1.43
CA PHE A 138 8.95 -24.59 -1.43
C PHE A 138 9.13 -25.15 -2.84
N TYR A 139 8.32 -24.71 -3.80
CA TYR A 139 8.50 -25.05 -5.21
C TYR A 139 9.89 -24.64 -5.73
N TRP A 140 10.35 -23.42 -5.43
CA TRP A 140 11.70 -22.97 -5.79
C TRP A 140 12.79 -23.75 -5.06
N ALA A 141 12.62 -24.06 -3.78
CA ALA A 141 13.57 -24.86 -3.00
C ALA A 141 13.75 -26.28 -3.58
N LEU A 142 12.69 -26.84 -4.18
CA LEU A 142 12.70 -28.14 -4.86
C LEU A 142 13.19 -28.07 -6.33
N GLY A 143 13.72 -26.93 -6.78
CA GLY A 143 14.30 -26.76 -8.13
C GLY A 143 13.37 -26.15 -9.17
N GLY A 144 12.18 -25.69 -8.75
CA GLY A 144 11.25 -24.95 -9.60
C GLY A 144 11.84 -23.65 -10.16
N ARG A 145 11.48 -23.29 -11.39
CA ARG A 145 12.08 -22.15 -12.12
C ARG A 145 11.09 -21.04 -12.52
N TRP A 146 9.79 -21.26 -12.34
CA TRP A 146 8.79 -20.27 -12.69
C TRP A 146 8.94 -19.01 -11.83
N GLY A 147 9.14 -17.85 -12.46
CA GLY A 147 9.27 -16.56 -11.77
C GLY A 147 10.52 -16.36 -10.90
N SER A 148 11.37 -17.37 -10.72
CA SER A 148 12.54 -17.26 -9.83
C SER A 148 13.62 -16.31 -10.36
N SER A 149 13.69 -16.12 -11.68
CA SER A 149 14.65 -15.21 -12.32
C SER A 149 14.43 -13.73 -11.99
N VAL A 150 13.23 -13.35 -11.54
CA VAL A 150 12.91 -11.96 -11.17
C VAL A 150 12.79 -11.76 -9.66
N ALA A 151 12.96 -12.83 -8.86
CA ALA A 151 12.83 -12.80 -7.40
C ALA A 151 14.13 -12.45 -6.68
N ILE A 152 15.25 -12.37 -7.41
CA ILE A 152 16.58 -12.07 -6.87
C ILE A 152 17.03 -10.71 -7.44
N PRO A 153 17.49 -9.77 -6.58
CA PRO A 153 18.09 -8.52 -7.05
C PRO A 153 19.28 -8.77 -7.98
N THR A 154 19.41 -7.97 -9.03
CA THR A 154 20.55 -8.02 -9.95
C THR A 154 21.50 -6.85 -9.70
N MET A 155 22.81 -7.11 -9.83
CA MET A 155 23.87 -6.10 -9.78
C MET A 155 23.96 -5.34 -11.11
N ALA A 156 24.78 -4.28 -11.17
CA ALA A 156 24.94 -3.40 -12.32
C ALA A 156 25.33 -4.12 -13.64
N GLU A 157 25.93 -5.30 -13.55
CA GLU A 157 26.32 -6.14 -14.70
C GLU A 157 25.28 -7.22 -15.06
N ASN A 158 24.02 -7.09 -14.60
CA ASN A 158 22.94 -8.08 -14.74
C ASN A 158 23.20 -9.44 -14.07
N ALA A 159 24.28 -9.60 -13.30
CA ALA A 159 24.52 -10.78 -12.50
C ALA A 159 23.62 -10.81 -11.24
N PRO A 160 23.09 -11.97 -10.82
CA PRO A 160 22.35 -12.09 -9.55
C PRO A 160 23.22 -11.65 -8.37
N ALA A 161 22.66 -10.88 -7.45
CA ALA A 161 23.38 -10.42 -6.24
C ALA A 161 23.85 -11.58 -5.36
N PHE A 162 23.11 -12.69 -5.35
CA PHE A 162 23.46 -13.95 -4.71
C PHE A 162 22.63 -15.09 -5.29
N ARG A 163 22.95 -16.34 -4.92
CA ARG A 163 22.14 -17.52 -5.23
C ARG A 163 21.73 -18.19 -3.91
N PRO A 164 20.45 -18.08 -3.49
CA PRO A 164 20.03 -18.68 -2.23
C PRO A 164 20.14 -20.21 -2.30
N PRO A 165 20.75 -20.87 -1.30
CA PRO A 165 20.68 -22.32 -1.20
C PRO A 165 19.24 -22.75 -0.92
N ALA A 166 18.86 -23.96 -1.37
CA ALA A 166 17.50 -24.48 -1.27
C ALA A 166 16.91 -24.41 0.16
N TRP A 167 17.73 -24.70 1.18
CA TRP A 167 17.30 -24.65 2.58
C TRP A 167 16.92 -23.23 3.03
N LEU A 168 17.60 -22.19 2.53
CA LEU A 168 17.30 -20.80 2.87
C LEU A 168 16.00 -20.36 2.20
N THR A 169 15.77 -20.76 0.95
CA THR A 169 14.49 -20.54 0.27
C THR A 169 13.34 -21.25 1.00
N ALA A 170 13.55 -22.50 1.43
CA ALA A 170 12.57 -23.23 2.23
C ALA A 170 12.31 -22.57 3.59
N ALA A 171 13.34 -22.02 4.24
CA ALA A 171 13.20 -21.30 5.51
C ALA A 171 12.30 -20.06 5.38
N VAL A 172 12.35 -19.34 4.26
CA VAL A 172 11.40 -18.23 3.97
C VAL A 172 9.97 -18.77 3.87
N GLY A 173 9.76 -19.91 3.20
CA GLY A 173 8.45 -20.57 3.15
C GLY A 173 7.92 -20.92 4.54
N VAL A 174 8.76 -21.48 5.40
CA VAL A 174 8.40 -21.76 6.81
C VAL A 174 8.07 -20.47 7.57
N ALA A 175 8.88 -19.41 7.42
CA ALA A 175 8.63 -18.14 8.08
C ALA A 175 7.28 -17.51 7.67
N LEU A 176 6.88 -17.64 6.41
CA LEU A 176 5.57 -17.20 5.92
C LEU A 176 4.41 -18.02 6.50
N LEU A 177 4.58 -19.34 6.64
CA LEU A 177 3.58 -20.18 7.31
C LEU A 177 3.45 -19.85 8.80
N VAL A 178 4.57 -19.57 9.48
CA VAL A 178 4.58 -19.10 10.87
C VAL A 178 3.85 -17.76 10.98
N LEU A 179 4.10 -16.81 10.06
CA LEU A 179 3.40 -15.53 10.03
C LEU A 179 1.89 -15.71 9.83
N ALA A 180 1.46 -16.61 8.94
CA ALA A 180 0.04 -16.94 8.75
C ALA A 180 -0.57 -17.47 10.05
N GLY A 181 0.08 -18.47 10.69
CA GLY A 181 -0.38 -19.05 11.95
C GLY A 181 -0.44 -18.04 13.10
N LEU A 182 0.57 -17.17 13.23
CA LEU A 182 0.58 -16.10 14.24
C LEU A 182 -0.55 -15.10 14.02
N THR A 183 -0.71 -14.61 12.79
CA THR A 183 -1.75 -13.63 12.45
C THR A 183 -3.15 -14.21 12.74
N SER A 184 -3.41 -15.45 12.33
CA SER A 184 -4.69 -16.12 12.58
C SER A 184 -4.91 -16.44 14.07
N SER A 185 -3.92 -16.98 14.77
CA SER A 185 -4.07 -17.36 16.19
C SER A 185 -4.29 -16.15 17.10
N VAL A 186 -3.60 -15.03 16.85
CA VAL A 186 -3.80 -13.77 17.59
C VAL A 186 -5.22 -13.25 17.37
N PHE A 187 -5.70 -13.21 16.12
CA PHE A 187 -7.06 -12.74 15.81
C PHE A 187 -8.17 -13.62 16.44
N LEU A 188 -7.98 -14.94 16.43
CA LEU A 188 -8.92 -15.90 16.99
C LEU A 188 -8.90 -15.94 18.53
N GLY A 189 -7.92 -15.30 19.18
CA GLY A 189 -7.78 -15.26 20.64
C GLY A 189 -7.23 -16.55 21.27
N GLY A 190 -6.68 -17.46 20.46
CA GLY A 190 -6.11 -18.74 20.92
C GLY A 190 -4.59 -18.72 21.09
N ALA A 191 -3.94 -17.57 20.90
CA ALA A 191 -2.49 -17.46 20.89
C ALA A 191 -1.88 -17.35 22.30
N PRO A 192 -0.69 -17.93 22.55
CA PRO A 192 0.03 -17.73 23.80
C PRO A 192 0.46 -16.25 23.97
N TYR A 193 0.72 -15.83 25.21
CA TYR A 193 1.02 -14.42 25.54
C TYR A 193 2.18 -13.81 24.72
N PHE A 194 3.19 -14.61 24.36
CA PHE A 194 4.34 -14.15 23.58
C PHE A 194 4.04 -13.98 22.09
N ALA A 195 2.95 -14.56 21.57
CA ALA A 195 2.63 -14.52 20.15
C ALA A 195 2.34 -13.09 19.66
N ARG A 196 1.74 -12.24 20.51
CA ARG A 196 1.54 -10.82 20.19
C ARG A 196 2.86 -10.10 20.00
N TRP A 197 3.83 -10.33 20.90
CA TRP A 197 5.17 -9.74 20.77
C TRP A 197 5.89 -10.20 19.50
N LEU A 198 5.78 -11.50 19.18
CA LEU A 198 6.36 -12.05 17.96
C LEU A 198 5.68 -11.48 16.71
N LEU A 199 4.36 -11.34 16.70
CA LEU A 199 3.62 -10.73 15.60
C LEU A 199 3.94 -9.23 15.44
N THR A 200 4.10 -8.50 16.54
CA THR A 200 4.57 -7.10 16.51
C THR A 200 5.98 -6.99 15.94
N ALA A 201 6.89 -7.89 16.32
CA ALA A 201 8.24 -7.95 15.74
C ALA A 201 8.19 -8.27 14.23
N ALA A 202 7.34 -9.22 13.82
CA ALA A 202 7.14 -9.55 12.42
C ALA A 202 6.54 -8.36 11.63
N LEU A 203 5.57 -7.63 12.21
CA LEU A 203 5.03 -6.40 11.63
C LEU A 203 6.13 -5.35 11.44
N ALA A 204 6.99 -5.13 12.44
CA ALA A 204 8.10 -4.21 12.31
C ALA A 204 9.06 -4.62 11.18
N LEU A 205 9.38 -5.91 11.04
CA LEU A 205 10.20 -6.43 9.95
C LEU A 205 9.55 -6.23 8.57
N LEU A 206 8.24 -6.45 8.45
CA LEU A 206 7.48 -6.21 7.21
C LEU A 206 7.49 -4.72 6.84
N VAL A 207 7.30 -3.83 7.82
CA VAL A 207 7.38 -2.37 7.61
C VAL A 207 8.78 -1.97 7.17
N LEU A 208 9.83 -2.45 7.84
CA LEU A 208 11.22 -2.22 7.44
C LEU A 208 11.49 -2.72 6.02
N ARG A 209 10.95 -3.90 5.65
CA ARG A 209 11.07 -4.42 4.29
C ARG A 209 10.30 -3.59 3.26
N ALA A 210 9.14 -3.04 3.60
CA ALA A 210 8.38 -2.15 2.73
C ALA A 210 9.10 -0.82 2.53
N VAL A 211 9.69 -0.25 3.59
CA VAL A 211 10.54 0.94 3.51
C VAL A 211 11.74 0.66 2.62
N GLY A 212 12.42 -0.47 2.82
CA GLY A 212 13.53 -0.91 1.98
C GLY A 212 14.91 -0.51 2.50
N ASP A 213 15.91 -0.64 1.64
CA ASP A 213 17.34 -0.52 1.98
C ASP A 213 18.02 0.72 1.40
N GLY A 214 17.28 1.63 0.76
CA GLY A 214 17.85 2.77 0.05
C GLY A 214 18.59 2.41 -1.26
N ARG A 215 18.53 1.15 -1.71
CA ARG A 215 19.29 0.64 -2.86
C ARG A 215 18.40 -0.12 -3.85
N GLN A 216 17.93 -1.32 -3.51
CA GLN A 216 17.30 -2.26 -4.47
C GLN A 216 15.87 -2.66 -4.10
N VAL A 217 15.46 -2.55 -2.83
CA VAL A 217 14.17 -3.06 -2.36
C VAL A 217 13.29 -1.98 -1.74
N GLY A 218 11.97 -2.17 -1.77
CA GLY A 218 11.03 -1.32 -1.04
C GLY A 218 10.79 0.04 -1.68
N PHE A 219 10.12 0.92 -0.95
CA PHE A 219 9.78 2.27 -1.39
C PHE A 219 11.00 3.21 -1.50
N SER A 220 12.09 2.94 -0.76
CA SER A 220 13.32 3.73 -0.75
C SER A 220 14.35 3.34 -1.81
N LYS A 221 14.06 2.32 -2.64
CA LYS A 221 15.01 1.84 -3.66
C LYS A 221 15.37 2.95 -4.65
N ARG A 222 16.59 2.86 -5.19
CA ARG A 222 17.14 3.76 -6.22
C ARG A 222 17.23 3.08 -7.59
N ASP A 223 17.39 1.77 -7.62
CA ASP A 223 17.27 0.99 -8.85
C ASP A 223 15.79 0.85 -9.22
N HIS A 224 15.43 1.30 -10.42
CA HIS A 224 14.11 1.11 -11.04
C HIS A 224 14.20 0.43 -12.41
N ALA A 225 15.41 0.05 -12.84
CA ALA A 225 15.69 -0.47 -14.17
C ALA A 225 15.77 -2.01 -14.20
N SER A 226 16.13 -2.67 -13.09
CA SER A 226 16.17 -4.13 -13.06
C SER A 226 14.78 -4.77 -13.16
N ALA A 227 14.74 -6.02 -13.63
CA ALA A 227 13.51 -6.81 -13.64
C ALA A 227 12.96 -6.98 -12.22
N PHE A 228 13.84 -7.23 -11.24
CA PHE A 228 13.50 -7.29 -9.83
C PHE A 228 12.85 -6.00 -9.34
N ALA A 229 13.46 -4.83 -9.58
CA ALA A 229 12.93 -3.55 -9.11
C ALA A 229 11.51 -3.26 -9.66
N ARG A 230 11.26 -3.58 -10.94
CA ARG A 230 9.92 -3.43 -11.54
C ARG A 230 8.88 -4.35 -10.89
N TRP A 231 9.26 -5.58 -10.55
CA TRP A 231 8.37 -6.52 -9.86
C TRP A 231 8.19 -6.17 -8.38
N ASP A 232 9.21 -5.59 -7.76
CA ASP A 232 9.13 -5.06 -6.40
C ASP A 232 8.10 -3.91 -6.31
N ASP A 233 8.08 -2.99 -7.28
CA ASP A 233 7.05 -1.94 -7.38
C ASP A 233 5.65 -2.47 -7.67
N ARG A 234 5.53 -3.48 -8.56
CA ARG A 234 4.24 -3.96 -9.04
C ARG A 234 3.54 -4.94 -8.11
N LEU A 235 4.33 -5.75 -7.40
CA LEU A 235 3.84 -6.91 -6.67
C LEU A 235 4.52 -7.10 -5.31
N PHE A 236 5.85 -7.17 -5.23
CA PHE A 236 6.47 -7.63 -3.98
C PHE A 236 6.27 -6.66 -2.81
N THR A 237 6.54 -5.37 -2.99
CA THR A 237 6.31 -4.36 -1.95
C THR A 237 4.81 -4.21 -1.62
N PRO A 238 3.88 -4.15 -2.60
CA PRO A 238 2.44 -4.23 -2.32
C PRO A 238 2.01 -5.46 -1.50
N LEU A 239 2.57 -6.65 -1.77
CA LEU A 239 2.29 -7.85 -0.98
C LEU A 239 2.82 -7.70 0.45
N VAL A 240 4.04 -7.19 0.64
CA VAL A 240 4.60 -6.96 1.98
C VAL A 240 3.71 -6.01 2.80
N VAL A 241 3.21 -4.93 2.19
CA VAL A 241 2.28 -4.01 2.85
C VAL A 241 0.94 -4.68 3.15
N LEU A 242 0.41 -5.53 2.25
CA LEU A 242 -0.80 -6.31 2.51
C LEU A 242 -0.63 -7.21 3.73
N LEU A 243 0.52 -7.90 3.84
CA LEU A 243 0.84 -8.72 5.00
C LEU A 243 0.97 -7.87 6.28
N ALA A 244 1.58 -6.68 6.20
CA ALA A 244 1.69 -5.75 7.33
C ALA A 244 0.31 -5.28 7.81
N PHE A 245 -0.61 -4.94 6.90
CA PHE A 245 -1.99 -4.58 7.28
C PHE A 245 -2.74 -5.77 7.89
N GLY A 246 -2.56 -6.99 7.39
CA GLY A 246 -3.15 -8.19 8.00
C GLY A 246 -2.65 -8.45 9.42
N ALA A 247 -1.33 -8.34 9.64
CA ALA A 247 -0.71 -8.45 10.97
C ALA A 247 -1.22 -7.35 11.93
N GLY A 248 -1.30 -6.10 11.45
CA GLY A 248 -1.87 -4.99 12.22
C GLY A 248 -3.34 -5.22 12.57
N ALA A 249 -4.15 -5.72 11.62
CA ALA A 249 -5.56 -6.03 11.85
C ALA A 249 -5.75 -7.11 12.94
N ALA A 250 -4.91 -8.14 12.96
CA ALA A 250 -4.92 -9.15 14.02
C ALA A 250 -4.58 -8.54 15.39
N LEU A 251 -3.57 -7.67 15.47
CA LEU A 251 -3.16 -7.02 16.71
C LEU A 251 -4.19 -6.04 17.26
N VAL A 252 -4.97 -5.38 16.39
CA VAL A 252 -6.06 -4.47 16.79
C VAL A 252 -7.30 -5.24 17.24
N ALA A 253 -7.58 -6.40 16.64
CA ALA A 253 -8.79 -7.17 16.91
C ALA A 253 -8.69 -8.17 18.07
N GLY A 254 -7.48 -8.68 18.35
CA GLY A 254 -7.20 -9.60 19.44
C GLY A 254 -6.76 -8.87 20.69
#